data_AF-A0A0F8CT47-F1
#
_entry.id   AF-A0A0F8CT47-F1
#
_cell.length_a   1.000
_cell.length_b   1.000
_cell.length_c   1.000
_cell.angle_alpha   90.00
_cell.angle_beta   90.00
_cell.angle_gamma   90.00
#
_symmetry.space_group_name_H-M   'P 1'
#
loop_
_entity.id
_entity.type
_entity.pdbx_description
1 polymer ?
#
loop_
_entity_poly.entity_id
_entity_poly.type
_entity_poly.pdbx_seq_one_letter_code
_entity_poly.pdbx_strand_id
1 'polypeptide(L)'
;MQELDFLSRATLYVLLLLFGSITLILWWFQINVYKGKAMDNPDGSTDDWHEQKILFGMSFADIVIICPVTFAGIALILIDSHWGFYILGMLSFWHVWANTAFTVSSLKFEDPEITFMWFIAYPFGILLGLLYLIWMFIHFDMIFLL
;
A
#
# COMPACT_ATOMS: atom_id res chain seq x y z
N MET A 1 -10.74 -19.99 3.26
CA MET A 1 -10.18 -19.59 4.58
C MET A 1 -10.13 -20.70 5.63
N GLN A 2 -11.06 -21.66 5.66
CA GLN A 2 -11.13 -22.66 6.73
C GLN A 2 -9.94 -23.62 6.78
N GLU A 3 -9.32 -23.89 5.63
CA GLU A 3 -8.16 -24.80 5.48
C GLU A 3 -6.82 -24.20 5.95
N LEU A 4 -6.74 -22.87 6.08
CA LEU A 4 -5.52 -22.22 6.57
C LEU A 4 -5.33 -22.55 8.05
N ASP A 5 -4.10 -22.79 8.49
CA ASP A 5 -3.83 -22.94 9.92
C ASP A 5 -4.13 -21.62 10.69
N PHE A 6 -4.18 -21.71 12.02
CA PHE A 6 -4.51 -20.55 12.86
C PHE A 6 -3.51 -19.40 12.71
N LEU A 7 -2.21 -19.70 12.63
CA LEU A 7 -1.16 -18.70 12.53
C LEU A 7 -1.22 -18.00 11.17
N SER A 8 -1.46 -18.74 10.10
CA SER A 8 -1.64 -18.21 8.75
C SER A 8 -2.86 -17.29 8.67
N ARG A 9 -4.00 -17.68 9.26
CA ARG A 9 -5.19 -16.82 9.35
C ARG A 9 -4.94 -15.54 10.15
N ALA A 10 -4.28 -15.66 11.30
CA ALA A 10 -3.93 -14.50 12.11
C ALA A 10 -3.00 -13.54 11.33
N THR A 11 -2.02 -14.09 10.61
CA THR A 11 -1.10 -13.33 9.76
C THR A 11 -1.85 -12.61 8.64
N LEU A 12 -2.78 -13.28 7.96
CA LEU A 12 -3.64 -12.66 6.95
C LEU A 12 -4.40 -11.47 7.55
N TYR A 13 -5.07 -11.64 8.68
CA TYR A 13 -5.83 -10.54 9.28
C TYR A 13 -4.97 -9.35 9.69
N VAL A 14 -3.76 -9.60 10.19
CA VAL A 14 -2.78 -8.52 10.46
C VAL A 14 -2.41 -7.80 9.17
N LEU A 15 -2.12 -8.53 8.08
CA LEU A 15 -1.82 -7.93 6.78
C LEU A 15 -3.00 -7.09 6.27
N LEU A 16 -4.24 -7.60 6.33
CA LEU A 16 -5.43 -6.85 5.90
C LEU A 16 -5.62 -5.57 6.71
N LEU A 17 -5.41 -5.63 8.03
CA LEU A 17 -5.49 -4.47 8.91
C LEU A 17 -4.43 -3.42 8.55
N LEU A 18 -3.20 -3.84 8.27
CA LEU A 18 -2.13 -2.94 7.86
C LEU A 18 -2.41 -2.31 6.49
N PHE A 19 -2.83 -3.09 5.49
CA PHE A 19 -3.24 -2.58 4.19
C PHE A 19 -4.37 -1.55 4.32
N GLY A 20 -5.41 -1.87 5.08
CA GLY A 20 -6.52 -0.95 5.33
C GLY A 20 -6.07 0.35 6.00
N SER A 21 -5.22 0.25 7.03
CA SER A 21 -4.75 1.41 7.79
C SER A 21 -3.86 2.33 6.96
N ILE A 22 -2.89 1.77 6.23
CA ILE A 22 -2.02 2.55 5.33
C ILE A 22 -2.84 3.16 4.20
N THR A 23 -3.79 2.41 3.63
CA THR A 23 -4.66 2.92 2.57
C THR A 23 -5.49 4.11 3.06
N LEU A 24 -5.99 4.11 4.30
CA LEU A 24 -6.71 5.27 4.85
C LEU A 24 -5.79 6.50 4.96
N ILE A 25 -4.55 6.32 5.41
CA ILE A 25 -3.56 7.40 5.52
C ILE A 25 -3.22 7.94 4.12
N LEU A 26 -2.91 7.06 3.17
CA LEU A 26 -2.64 7.39 1.78
C LEU A 26 -3.83 8.14 1.18
N TRP A 27 -5.05 7.63 1.36
CA TRP A 27 -6.23 8.23 0.77
C TRP A 27 -6.46 9.65 1.28
N TRP A 28 -6.30 9.87 2.59
CA TRP A 28 -6.35 11.22 3.17
C TRP A 28 -5.27 12.13 2.58
N PHE A 29 -4.04 11.64 2.47
CA PHE A 29 -2.91 12.40 1.93
C PHE A 29 -3.17 12.80 0.47
N GLN A 30 -3.54 11.84 -0.38
CA GLN A 30 -3.80 12.05 -1.79
C GLN A 30 -5.00 12.98 -2.03
N ILE A 31 -6.05 12.92 -1.20
CA ILE A 31 -7.17 13.89 -1.26
C ILE A 31 -6.68 15.32 -1.01
N ASN A 32 -5.74 15.52 -0.08
CA ASN A 32 -5.22 16.86 0.21
C ASN A 32 -4.31 17.35 -0.92
N VAL A 33 -3.43 16.49 -1.46
CA VAL A 33 -2.63 16.82 -2.65
C VAL A 33 -3.56 17.19 -3.80
N TYR A 34 -4.55 16.35 -4.15
CA TYR A 34 -5.51 16.64 -5.22
C TYR A 34 -6.26 17.99 -5.05
N LYS A 35 -6.53 18.40 -3.81
CA LYS A 35 -7.13 19.71 -3.50
C LYS A 35 -6.17 20.90 -3.67
N GLY A 36 -4.92 20.67 -4.05
CA GLY A 36 -3.92 21.71 -4.22
C GLY A 36 -3.22 22.12 -2.92
N LYS A 37 -3.27 21.26 -1.88
CA LYS A 37 -2.45 21.49 -0.70
C LYS A 37 -1.06 20.92 -0.92
N ALA A 38 -0.06 21.73 -0.62
CA ALA A 38 1.31 21.30 -0.42
C ALA A 38 1.37 20.41 0.85
N MET A 39 1.81 19.17 0.69
CA MET A 39 1.88 18.20 1.79
C MET A 39 3.33 17.90 2.14
N ASP A 40 3.71 18.20 3.38
CA ASP A 40 5.09 18.01 3.84
C ASP A 40 5.37 16.54 4.17
N ASN A 41 6.51 16.07 3.70
CA ASN A 41 6.99 14.72 3.91
C ASN A 41 8.06 14.64 5.02
N PRO A 42 8.27 13.45 5.63
CA PRO A 42 9.29 13.27 6.67
C PRO A 42 10.75 13.46 6.22
N ASP A 43 11.01 13.50 4.91
CA ASP A 43 12.34 13.80 4.35
C ASP A 43 12.57 15.29 4.08
N GLY A 44 11.59 16.15 4.39
CA GLY A 44 11.66 17.59 4.13
C GLY A 44 11.21 18.00 2.74
N SER A 45 10.87 17.05 1.85
CA SER A 45 10.23 17.34 0.57
C SER A 45 8.76 17.71 0.75
N THR A 46 8.17 18.28 -0.30
CA THR A 46 6.76 18.66 -0.32
C THR A 46 6.07 18.11 -1.56
N ASP A 47 4.98 17.38 -1.36
CA ASP A 47 4.13 16.90 -2.43
C ASP A 47 3.15 18.03 -2.81
N ASP A 48 3.49 18.78 -3.87
CA ASP A 48 2.62 19.78 -4.49
C ASP A 48 2.51 19.54 -6.01
N TRP A 49 1.29 19.27 -6.48
CA TRP A 49 1.07 19.01 -7.89
C TRP A 49 1.13 20.25 -8.78
N HIS A 50 1.08 21.46 -8.20
CA HIS A 50 1.34 22.69 -8.97
C HIS A 50 2.79 22.72 -9.44
N GLU A 51 3.72 22.16 -8.66
CA GLU A 51 5.14 22.05 -9.00
C GLU A 51 5.41 20.77 -9.81
N GLN A 52 4.76 19.67 -9.45
CA GLN A 52 4.96 18.36 -10.08
C GLN A 52 3.64 17.77 -10.59
N LYS A 53 3.29 18.05 -11.84
CA LYS A 53 2.01 17.60 -12.44
C LYS A 53 1.79 16.08 -12.39
N ILE A 54 2.86 15.29 -12.31
CA ILE A 54 2.75 13.83 -12.16
C ILE A 54 2.08 13.44 -10.83
N LEU A 55 2.29 14.23 -9.77
CA LEU A 55 1.63 14.03 -8.47
C LEU A 55 0.12 14.17 -8.61
N PHE A 56 -0.39 15.10 -9.43
CA PHE A 56 -1.84 15.18 -9.69
C PHE A 56 -2.39 13.87 -10.26
N GLY A 57 -1.71 13.29 -11.25
CA GLY A 57 -2.10 12.02 -11.86
C GLY A 57 -2.06 10.85 -10.88
N MET A 58 -1.00 10.76 -10.07
CA MET A 58 -0.88 9.75 -9.02
C MET A 58 -1.94 9.93 -7.93
N SER A 59 -2.17 11.14 -7.43
CA SER A 59 -3.22 11.41 -6.45
C SER A 59 -4.59 11.05 -6.97
N PHE A 60 -4.91 11.39 -8.22
CA PHE A 60 -6.19 11.02 -8.82
C PHE A 60 -6.33 9.49 -8.96
N ALA A 61 -5.29 8.80 -9.44
CA ALA A 61 -5.29 7.34 -9.54
C ALA A 61 -5.46 6.68 -8.17
N ASP A 62 -4.78 7.20 -7.14
CA ASP A 62 -4.85 6.65 -5.80
C ASP A 62 -6.24 6.83 -5.18
N ILE A 63 -6.85 8.01 -5.35
CA ILE A 63 -8.18 8.31 -4.81
C ILE A 63 -9.28 7.47 -5.47
N VAL A 64 -9.21 7.32 -6.80
CA VAL A 64 -10.32 6.75 -7.59
C VAL A 64 -10.15 5.25 -7.82
N ILE A 65 -8.92 4.76 -7.86
CA ILE A 65 -8.61 3.37 -8.21
C ILE A 65 -7.97 2.68 -7.02
N ILE A 66 -6.75 3.08 -6.63
CA ILE A 66 -5.94 2.26 -5.70
C ILE A 66 -6.64 2.11 -4.34
N CYS A 67 -7.03 3.21 -3.71
CA CYS A 67 -7.64 3.14 -2.38
C CYS A 67 -8.99 2.39 -2.39
N PRO A 68 -9.95 2.69 -3.30
CA PRO A 68 -11.18 1.91 -3.40
C PRO A 68 -10.96 0.43 -3.70
N VAL A 69 -10.04 0.10 -4.61
CA VAL A 69 -9.74 -1.28 -5.00
C VAL A 69 -9.08 -2.04 -3.85
N THR A 70 -8.26 -1.39 -3.01
CA THR A 70 -7.74 -2.02 -1.79
C THR A 70 -8.86 -2.40 -0.83
N PHE A 71 -9.80 -1.49 -0.53
CA PHE A 71 -10.92 -1.83 0.35
C PHE A 71 -11.85 -2.89 -0.25
N ALA A 72 -12.11 -2.84 -1.55
CA ALA A 72 -12.87 -3.87 -2.26
C ALA A 72 -12.18 -5.22 -2.16
N GLY A 73 -10.86 -5.28 -2.38
CA GLY A 73 -10.08 -6.50 -2.23
C GLY A 73 -10.10 -7.05 -0.80
N ILE A 74 -9.95 -6.19 0.21
CA ILE A 74 -10.05 -6.60 1.63
C ILE A 74 -11.45 -7.17 1.91
N ALA A 75 -12.50 -6.47 1.50
CA ALA A 75 -13.88 -6.93 1.70
C ALA A 75 -14.14 -8.27 1.03
N LEU A 76 -13.62 -8.47 -0.19
CA LEU A 76 -13.71 -9.74 -0.92
C LEU A 76 -12.96 -10.86 -0.19
N ILE A 77 -11.77 -10.60 0.37
CA ILE A 77 -11.06 -11.59 1.20
C ILE A 77 -11.88 -11.96 2.43
N LEU A 78 -12.49 -10.99 3.13
CA LEU A 78 -13.28 -11.26 4.34
C LEU A 78 -14.52 -12.14 4.08
N ILE A 79 -15.03 -12.18 2.85
CA ILE A 79 -16.10 -13.10 2.42
C ILE A 79 -15.57 -14.34 1.68
N ASP A 80 -14.27 -14.63 1.81
CA ASP A 80 -13.57 -15.79 1.25
C ASP A 80 -13.57 -15.86 -0.29
N SER A 81 -13.59 -14.71 -0.96
CA SER A 81 -13.53 -14.63 -2.43
C SER A 81 -12.10 -14.62 -2.95
N HIS A 82 -11.80 -15.52 -3.89
CA HIS A 82 -10.47 -15.62 -4.55
C HIS A 82 -10.08 -14.33 -5.28
N TRP A 83 -11.07 -13.57 -5.77
CA TRP A 83 -10.84 -12.28 -6.43
C TRP A 83 -10.19 -11.26 -5.50
N GLY A 84 -10.55 -11.28 -4.21
CA GLY A 84 -9.93 -10.40 -3.22
C GLY A 84 -8.44 -10.65 -3.10
N PHE A 85 -8.02 -11.92 -3.12
CA PHE A 85 -6.62 -12.30 -3.05
C PHE A 85 -5.82 -11.86 -4.27
N TYR A 86 -6.37 -12.03 -5.48
CA TYR A 86 -5.74 -11.53 -6.71
C TYR A 86 -5.61 -10.01 -6.73
N ILE A 87 -6.66 -9.30 -6.30
CA ILE A 87 -6.66 -7.85 -6.23
C ILE A 87 -5.58 -7.36 -5.28
N LEU A 88 -5.54 -7.86 -4.03
CA LEU A 88 -4.48 -7.46 -3.10
C LEU A 88 -3.09 -7.90 -3.58
N GLY A 89 -2.99 -9.03 -4.29
CA GLY A 89 -1.74 -9.45 -4.92
C GLY A 89 -1.23 -8.42 -5.92
N MET A 90 -2.08 -7.94 -6.83
CA MET A 90 -1.73 -6.86 -7.78
C MET A 90 -1.39 -5.54 -7.07
N LEU A 91 -2.18 -5.16 -6.07
CA LEU A 91 -1.92 -3.96 -5.27
C LEU A 91 -0.64 -4.05 -4.43
N SER A 92 -0.21 -5.26 -4.06
CA SER A 92 1.07 -5.47 -3.38
C SER A 92 2.24 -5.13 -4.31
N PHE A 93 2.15 -5.45 -5.60
CA PHE A 93 3.14 -5.01 -6.57
C PHE A 93 3.18 -3.48 -6.71
N TRP A 94 2.00 -2.82 -6.71
CA TRP A 94 1.93 -1.36 -6.70
C TRP A 94 2.61 -0.76 -5.46
N HIS A 95 2.35 -1.31 -4.28
CA HIS A 95 3.00 -0.87 -3.04
C HIS A 95 4.51 -1.02 -3.12
N VAL A 96 5.01 -2.19 -3.54
CA VAL A 96 6.45 -2.43 -3.69
C VAL A 96 7.08 -1.44 -4.66
N TRP A 97 6.47 -1.25 -5.84
CA TRP A 97 7.01 -0.36 -6.86
C TRP A 97 7.03 1.10 -6.41
N ALA A 98 5.88 1.63 -5.94
CA ALA A 98 5.75 3.02 -5.53
C ALA A 98 6.67 3.34 -4.35
N ASN A 99 6.66 2.51 -3.30
CA ASN A 99 7.48 2.73 -2.12
C ASN A 99 8.98 2.60 -2.44
N THR A 100 9.38 1.73 -3.37
CA THR A 100 10.77 1.67 -3.85
C THR A 100 11.15 2.96 -4.56
N ALA A 101 10.31 3.45 -5.48
CA ALA A 101 10.59 4.67 -6.23
C ALA A 101 10.74 5.88 -5.29
N PHE A 102 9.79 6.08 -4.37
CA PHE A 102 9.84 7.18 -3.41
C PHE A 102 10.98 7.04 -2.39
N THR A 103 11.28 5.83 -1.90
CA THR A 103 12.44 5.60 -1.01
C THR A 103 13.75 5.96 -1.69
N VAL A 104 13.95 5.52 -2.94
CA VAL A 104 15.16 5.82 -3.70
C VAL A 104 15.28 7.33 -3.96
N SER A 105 14.18 7.98 -4.35
CA SER A 105 14.17 9.43 -4.54
C SER A 105 14.53 10.19 -3.27
N SER A 106 13.90 9.84 -2.15
CA SER A 106 14.17 10.43 -0.84
C SER A 106 15.65 10.30 -0.48
N LEU A 107 16.20 9.08 -0.48
CA LEU A 107 17.62 8.84 -0.16
C LEU A 107 18.59 9.54 -1.12
N LYS A 108 18.23 9.69 -2.40
CA LYS A 108 19.14 10.20 -3.42
C LYS A 108 19.15 11.72 -3.52
N PHE A 109 18.00 12.35 -3.33
CA PHE A 109 17.79 13.76 -3.63
C PHE A 109 17.55 14.62 -2.40
N GLU A 110 16.98 14.05 -1.32
CA GLU A 110 16.54 14.82 -0.15
C GLU A 110 17.44 14.64 1.10
N ASP A 111 18.37 13.69 1.09
CA ASP A 111 19.28 13.36 2.22
C ASP A 111 18.57 13.30 3.59
N PRO A 112 17.53 12.45 3.71
CA PRO A 112 16.63 12.44 4.86
C PRO A 112 17.29 12.03 6.17
N GLU A 113 16.79 12.57 7.28
CA GLU A 113 16.98 11.94 8.58
C GLU A 113 16.15 10.65 8.66
N ILE A 114 16.82 9.49 8.86
CA ILE A 114 16.16 8.18 8.95
C ILE A 114 15.44 8.05 10.30
N THR A 115 14.24 8.59 10.37
CA THR A 115 13.33 8.50 11.52
C THR A 115 12.32 7.36 11.36
N PHE A 116 11.58 7.04 12.43
CA PHE A 116 10.47 6.08 12.34
C PHE A 116 9.38 6.55 11.37
N MET A 117 9.07 7.85 11.35
CA MET A 117 8.08 8.40 10.41
C MET A 117 8.55 8.29 8.97
N TRP A 118 9.84 8.55 8.71
CA TRP A 118 10.44 8.32 7.40
C TRP A 118 10.31 6.85 6.99
N PHE A 119 10.63 5.92 7.89
CA PHE A 119 10.49 4.48 7.61
C PHE A 119 9.04 4.09 7.25
N ILE A 120 8.05 4.60 7.99
CA ILE A 120 6.63 4.31 7.75
C ILE A 120 6.15 4.91 6.42
N ALA A 121 6.62 6.11 6.06
CA ALA A 121 6.21 6.79 4.83
C ALA A 121 6.84 6.20 3.57
N TYR A 122 8.10 5.76 3.63
CA TYR A 122 8.89 5.39 2.45
C TYR A 122 9.08 3.88 2.28
N PRO A 123 9.90 3.17 3.06
CA PRO A 123 10.18 1.76 2.80
C PRO A 123 9.12 0.79 3.36
N PHE A 124 8.27 1.19 4.31
CA PHE A 124 7.37 0.25 5.00
C PHE A 124 6.37 -0.44 4.05
N GLY A 125 5.86 0.27 3.04
CA GLY A 125 4.97 -0.34 2.04
C GLY A 125 5.65 -1.42 1.20
N ILE A 126 6.98 -1.38 1.02
CA ILE A 126 7.74 -2.45 0.38
C ILE A 126 7.62 -3.74 1.19
N LEU A 127 7.86 -3.65 2.51
CA LEU A 127 7.78 -4.80 3.40
C LEU A 127 6.36 -5.37 3.43
N LEU A 128 5.34 -4.51 3.54
CA LEU A 128 3.96 -4.95 3.56
C LEU A 128 3.57 -5.69 2.27
N GLY A 129 3.90 -5.12 1.10
CA GLY A 129 3.61 -5.74 -0.19
C GLY A 129 4.34 -7.07 -0.36
N LEU A 130 5.63 -7.14 -0.02
CA LEU A 130 6.40 -8.38 -0.11
C LEU A 130 5.89 -9.45 0.85
N LEU A 131 5.56 -9.10 2.10
CA LEU A 131 5.03 -10.05 3.07
C LEU A 131 3.71 -10.66 2.61
N TYR A 132 2.81 -9.86 2.03
CA TYR A 132 1.57 -10.38 1.47
C TYR A 132 1.82 -11.29 0.26
N LEU A 133 2.70 -10.89 -0.66
CA LEU A 133 3.04 -11.74 -1.81
C LEU A 133 3.63 -13.08 -1.37
N ILE A 134 4.59 -13.06 -0.44
CA ILE A 134 5.19 -14.27 0.13
C ILE A 134 4.12 -15.15 0.78
N TRP A 135 3.26 -14.55 1.61
CA TRP A 135 2.17 -15.27 2.27
C TRP A 135 1.22 -15.92 1.25
N MET A 136 0.82 -15.17 0.22
CA MET A 136 -0.06 -15.65 -0.86
C MET A 136 0.60 -16.79 -1.64
N PHE A 137 1.91 -16.73 -1.92
CA PHE A 137 2.62 -17.79 -2.62
C PHE A 137 2.75 -19.06 -1.76
N ILE A 138 3.07 -18.94 -0.47
CA ILE A 138 3.17 -20.09 0.45
C ILE A 138 1.83 -20.81 0.57
N HIS A 139 0.73 -20.06 0.57
CA HIS A 139 -0.61 -20.58 0.77
C HIS A 139 -1.43 -20.70 -0.52
N PHE A 140 -0.78 -20.63 -1.69
CA PHE A 140 -1.45 -20.55 -2.99
C PHE A 140 -2.47 -21.67 -3.20
N ASP A 141 -2.08 -22.92 -2.96
CA ASP A 141 -2.95 -24.08 -3.18
C ASP A 141 -4.20 -24.03 -2.29
N MET A 142 -4.06 -23.61 -1.04
CA MET A 142 -5.16 -23.47 -0.10
C MET A 142 -6.10 -22.30 -0.41
N ILE A 143 -5.64 -21.30 -1.16
CA ILE A 143 -6.42 -20.12 -1.51
C ILE A 143 -7.12 -20.31 -2.85
N PHE A 144 -6.49 -20.99 -3.81
CA PHE A 144 -6.96 -20.99 -5.20
C PHE A 144 -7.36 -22.36 -5.75
N LEU A 145 -6.94 -23.46 -5.11
CA LEU A 145 -7.16 -24.82 -5.62
C LEU A 145 -8.04 -25.70 -4.72
N LEU A 146 -8.19 -25.34 -3.44
CA LEU A 146 -9.05 -26.00 -2.45
C LEU A 146 -10.25 -25.13 -2.12
#